data_AF-A0A315W8Z5-F1
#
_entry.id   AF-A0A315W8Z5-F1
#
_cell.length_a   1.000
_cell.length_b   1.000
_cell.length_c   1.000
_cell.angle_alpha   90.00
_cell.angle_beta   90.00
_cell.angle_gamma   90.00
#
_symmetry.space_group_name_H-M   'P 1'
#
loop_
_entity.id
_entity.type
_entity.pdbx_description
1 polymer ?
#
loop_
_entity_poly.entity_id
_entity_poly.type
_entity_poly.pdbx_seq_one_letter_code
_entity_poly.pdbx_strand_id
1 'polypeptide(L)'
;MSLDEEDRCFLQLLPVNLMQIDQPTSENFKTKTKEPKSFHENAVDKALGSTNGHLDLFLRFFLGLSLQSNQSLLLDLFTQTKSNTEIRCKTVRYIKEKISENVSAEKSINLFHCLNELNDRSLVEEIQQSLSSGSLSTDELSPAQWSALAYILLSSGQDLDEFDLKKYSASEEAFLRLLPVIKISSKALLSVCNLSVRSCEALSTVLRTAFSCLRDLDLSNNNLQDAGVKLVAAGLKSPTCELQILRLSGCLVTEEGCLVLSAALTFNPSHLRELDLSYNHPGNTGVEVLSAHLQDPGCTLENLRVEPAGVQWLTPDIEIRKKNKEHLDCSLSPSDSCQLSIDTNTVSRKMRISGDGRKVTHVAEDELYPDHPDRFDVPPQFLCRDGLSGRGYWEVEWGGQALIAVSYKKIQRKGNTHDCLFAWNDHSWSLRCSDNGVFSVLQNKAERTVSASSSSISNRVAVYVDCPAGTLSFYRVSSGSLVHLHTFSTTFTEPLYPGFGFGLLYTSDCCSLTFDSNTVHRNLKLSDDGRFDGWWPQLLCSDGLTGRCYWEVEWSGVVYVSVSYRGISRRGYRDCMFGWNDQSWNLRCCDLDNGYSVWHNNKGKLAASSHIDPAPSDSASSDFSDQSFCDT
;
A
#
# COMPACT_ATOMS: atom_id res chain seq x y z
N MET A 1 2.14 57.16 -1.63
CA MET A 1 1.16 56.55 -0.73
C MET A 1 1.67 56.73 0.69
N SER A 2 0.80 57.08 1.62
CA SER A 2 1.11 57.07 3.06
C SER A 2 1.30 55.62 3.51
N LEU A 3 2.44 55.32 4.12
CA LEU A 3 2.63 54.10 4.92
C LEU A 3 1.76 54.21 6.17
N ASP A 4 1.18 53.10 6.60
CA ASP A 4 0.28 53.05 7.75
C ASP A 4 1.05 53.17 9.07
N GLU A 5 0.38 53.48 10.18
CA GLU A 5 1.10 53.72 11.45
C GLU A 5 1.77 52.45 12.03
N GLU A 6 1.37 51.24 11.62
CA GLU A 6 2.04 49.99 11.99
C GLU A 6 3.43 49.83 11.33
N ASP A 7 3.61 50.27 10.08
CA ASP A 7 4.91 50.20 9.37
C ASP A 7 5.99 51.04 10.07
N ARG A 8 5.60 52.14 10.72
CA ARG A 8 6.51 53.00 11.48
C ARG A 8 7.00 52.35 12.76
N CYS A 9 6.20 51.47 13.37
CA CYS A 9 6.60 50.73 14.56
C CYS A 9 7.63 49.64 14.22
N PHE A 10 7.52 49.02 13.04
CA PHE A 10 8.43 47.97 12.57
C PHE A 10 9.87 48.47 12.37
N LEU A 11 10.04 49.69 11.85
CA LEU A 11 11.37 50.31 11.66
C LEU A 11 12.06 50.75 12.97
N GLN A 12 11.33 50.83 14.09
CA GLN A 12 11.88 51.16 15.41
C GLN A 12 12.27 49.92 16.25
N LEU A 13 11.96 48.70 15.78
CA LEU A 13 12.24 47.44 16.49
C LEU A 13 13.42 46.64 15.93
N LEU A 14 14.24 47.23 15.05
CA LEU A 14 15.56 46.70 14.72
C LEU A 14 16.42 46.61 15.99
N PRO A 15 16.87 45.42 16.44
CA PRO A 15 17.81 45.32 17.54
C PRO A 15 19.18 45.84 17.07
N VAL A 16 19.55 47.03 17.52
CA VAL A 16 20.79 47.76 17.15
C VAL A 16 22.09 47.01 17.54
N ASN A 17 21.99 45.88 18.24
CA ASN A 17 23.11 45.14 18.84
C ASN A 17 23.83 44.11 17.94
N LEU A 18 23.56 44.05 16.63
CA LEU A 18 24.22 43.09 15.73
C LEU A 18 25.48 43.63 15.00
N MET A 19 25.94 44.85 15.30
CA MET A 19 27.25 45.35 14.83
C MET A 19 28.44 44.90 15.70
N GLN A 20 28.22 44.16 16.78
CA GLN A 20 29.27 43.37 17.43
C GLN A 20 29.40 41.99 16.74
N ILE A 21 30.00 42.02 15.55
CA ILE A 21 30.62 40.84 14.95
C ILE A 21 32.09 40.89 15.36
N ASP A 22 32.49 40.03 16.30
CA ASP A 22 33.89 39.92 16.72
C ASP A 22 34.76 39.58 15.50
N GLN A 23 35.73 40.45 15.20
CA GLN A 23 36.81 40.11 14.29
C GLN A 23 37.66 39.01 14.97
N PRO A 24 37.97 37.89 14.29
CA PRO A 24 38.78 36.85 14.89
C PRO A 24 40.20 37.38 15.12
N THR A 25 40.55 37.64 16.38
CA THR A 25 41.92 37.91 16.79
C THR A 25 42.80 36.71 16.48
N SER A 26 43.89 36.97 15.76
CA SER A 26 44.88 35.99 15.32
C SER A 26 45.41 35.12 16.46
N GLU A 27 45.14 33.81 16.42
CA GLU A 27 46.09 32.81 16.89
C GLU A 27 45.96 31.47 16.13
N ASN A 28 47.06 30.71 16.08
CA ASN A 28 47.33 29.74 15.01
C ASN A 28 46.63 28.39 15.16
N PHE A 29 45.84 27.98 14.16
CA PHE A 29 45.66 26.56 13.83
C PHE A 29 45.73 26.29 12.32
N LYS A 30 46.70 25.46 11.91
CA LYS A 30 46.87 25.00 10.53
C LYS A 30 45.90 23.85 10.22
N THR A 31 44.78 24.16 9.56
CA THR A 31 43.97 23.16 8.85
C THR A 31 43.67 23.62 7.43
N LYS A 32 43.43 22.68 6.51
CA LYS A 32 43.26 22.93 5.07
C LYS A 32 42.24 24.05 4.81
N THR A 33 42.68 25.13 4.18
CA THR A 33 41.88 26.33 3.91
C THR A 33 40.74 26.04 2.93
N LYS A 34 39.51 25.93 3.45
CA LYS A 34 38.32 26.33 2.70
C LYS A 34 38.36 27.87 2.55
N GLU A 35 37.90 28.40 1.42
CA GLU A 35 37.70 29.86 1.30
C GLU A 35 36.76 30.36 2.41
N PRO A 36 36.96 31.57 2.95
CA PRO A 36 36.08 32.12 3.97
C PRO A 36 34.67 32.33 3.37
N LYS A 37 33.65 31.78 4.04
CA LYS A 37 32.25 31.96 3.63
C LYS A 37 31.91 33.45 3.55
N SER A 38 31.25 33.82 2.46
CA SER A 38 30.71 35.16 2.27
C SER A 38 29.63 35.49 3.29
N PHE A 39 29.34 36.78 3.46
CA PHE A 39 28.35 37.23 4.44
C PHE A 39 26.94 36.66 4.18
N HIS A 40 26.55 36.49 2.90
CA HIS A 40 25.29 35.83 2.53
C HIS A 40 25.27 34.34 2.90
N GLU A 41 26.35 33.60 2.67
CA GLU A 41 26.43 32.16 3.00
C GLU A 41 26.31 31.94 4.52
N ASN A 42 26.95 32.80 5.33
CA ASN A 42 26.81 32.77 6.79
C ASN A 42 25.38 33.14 7.26
N ALA A 43 24.67 34.02 6.54
CA ALA A 43 23.27 34.34 6.84
C ALA A 43 22.34 33.16 6.52
N VAL A 44 22.57 32.47 5.39
CA VAL A 44 21.87 31.23 5.02
C VAL A 44 22.08 30.16 6.09
N ASP A 45 23.31 29.90 6.53
CA ASP A 45 23.59 28.92 7.59
C ASP A 45 22.91 29.28 8.92
N LYS A 46 22.90 30.58 9.31
CA LYS A 46 22.21 31.02 10.55
C LYS A 46 20.70 30.80 10.48
N ALA A 47 20.07 31.07 9.34
CA ALA A 47 18.65 30.78 9.16
C ALA A 47 18.37 29.27 9.18
N LEU A 48 19.18 28.46 8.49
CA LEU A 48 19.08 27.00 8.51
C LEU A 48 19.35 26.40 9.90
N GLY A 49 20.17 27.06 10.73
CA GLY A 49 20.37 26.72 12.14
C GLY A 49 19.21 27.11 13.06
N SER A 50 18.26 27.92 12.59
CA SER A 50 17.06 28.28 13.36
C SER A 50 16.14 27.07 13.57
N THR A 51 15.55 26.98 14.76
CA THR A 51 14.63 25.90 15.16
C THR A 51 13.18 26.18 14.80
N ASN A 52 12.80 27.45 14.62
CA ASN A 52 11.41 27.88 14.38
C ASN A 52 11.25 28.84 13.19
N GLY A 53 12.27 28.98 12.34
CA GLY A 53 12.21 29.81 11.12
C GLY A 53 12.14 31.33 11.36
N HIS A 54 12.37 31.84 12.57
CA HIS A 54 12.26 33.29 12.84
C HIS A 54 13.21 34.19 12.02
N LEU A 55 14.26 33.61 11.42
CA LEU A 55 15.19 34.31 10.53
C LEU A 55 14.82 34.18 9.04
N ASP A 56 13.80 33.42 8.69
CA ASP A 56 13.48 33.06 7.30
C ASP A 56 13.06 34.29 6.49
N LEU A 57 12.13 35.09 7.04
CA LEU A 57 11.70 36.34 6.42
C LEU A 57 12.85 37.37 6.37
N PHE A 58 13.67 37.44 7.42
CA PHE A 58 14.86 38.30 7.43
C PHE A 58 15.84 37.90 6.31
N LEU A 59 16.10 36.60 6.12
CA LEU A 59 16.98 36.10 5.06
C LEU A 59 16.45 36.46 3.67
N ARG A 60 15.14 36.31 3.43
CA ARG A 60 14.50 36.71 2.16
C ARG A 60 14.73 38.18 1.87
N PHE A 61 14.37 39.07 2.80
CA PHE A 61 14.60 40.51 2.63
C PHE A 61 16.08 40.84 2.44
N PHE A 62 16.95 40.28 3.27
CA PHE A 62 18.39 40.53 3.22
C PHE A 62 19.02 40.12 1.87
N LEU A 63 18.62 38.97 1.31
CA LEU A 63 19.05 38.53 -0.01
C LEU A 63 18.41 39.37 -1.12
N GLY A 64 17.13 39.74 -1.02
CA GLY A 64 16.47 40.66 -1.95
C GLY A 64 17.14 42.03 -2.00
N LEU A 65 17.62 42.56 -0.88
CA LEU A 65 18.40 43.81 -0.83
C LEU A 65 19.75 43.72 -1.57
N SER A 66 20.29 42.52 -1.83
CA SER A 66 21.52 42.34 -2.62
C SER A 66 21.32 42.57 -4.12
N LEU A 67 20.07 42.56 -4.61
CA LEU A 67 19.75 42.84 -6.01
C LEU A 67 20.22 44.24 -6.43
N GLN A 68 20.74 44.35 -7.65
CA GLN A 68 21.28 45.60 -8.17
C GLN A 68 20.22 46.72 -8.26
N SER A 69 18.96 46.36 -8.54
CA SER A 69 17.80 47.28 -8.52
C SER A 69 17.53 47.89 -7.14
N ASN A 70 17.80 47.14 -6.08
CA ASN A 70 17.53 47.54 -4.70
C ASN A 70 18.75 48.28 -4.12
N GLN A 71 19.97 47.85 -4.47
CA GLN A 71 21.21 48.57 -4.18
C GLN A 71 21.22 49.98 -4.80
N SER A 72 20.68 50.17 -6.01
CA SER A 72 20.55 51.52 -6.59
C SER A 72 19.61 52.46 -5.83
N LEU A 73 18.74 51.93 -4.96
CA LEU A 73 17.88 52.73 -4.07
C LEU A 73 18.55 53.00 -2.70
N LEU A 74 19.66 52.32 -2.41
CA LEU A 74 20.44 52.42 -1.16
C LEU A 74 21.84 53.04 -1.37
N LEU A 75 22.05 53.72 -2.50
CA LEU A 75 23.35 54.25 -2.94
C LEU A 75 24.06 55.14 -1.90
N ASP A 76 23.31 55.87 -1.08
CA ASP A 76 23.86 56.76 -0.03
C ASP A 76 24.36 56.00 1.21
N LEU A 77 24.04 54.70 1.36
CA LEU A 77 24.36 53.89 2.54
C LEU A 77 25.55 52.93 2.35
N PHE A 78 25.91 52.57 1.11
CA PHE A 78 26.96 51.56 0.84
C PHE A 78 28.04 52.05 -0.13
N THR A 79 29.16 52.51 0.43
CA THR A 79 30.36 52.83 -0.36
C THR A 79 31.18 51.57 -0.68
N GLN A 80 31.32 51.27 -1.98
CA GLN A 80 32.04 50.15 -2.60
C GLN A 80 31.34 48.79 -2.60
N THR A 81 31.32 48.14 -3.77
CA THR A 81 31.43 46.67 -3.84
C THR A 81 32.02 46.23 -5.18
N LYS A 82 33.06 45.39 -5.14
CA LYS A 82 33.52 44.61 -6.30
C LYS A 82 32.43 43.61 -6.69
N SER A 83 32.11 43.51 -7.98
CA SER A 83 31.41 42.38 -8.63
C SER A 83 30.25 41.76 -7.81
N ASN A 84 29.20 42.54 -7.53
CA ASN A 84 28.00 42.05 -6.84
C ASN A 84 27.37 40.83 -7.56
N THR A 85 27.49 40.76 -8.89
CA THR A 85 27.12 39.59 -9.71
C THR A 85 27.84 38.29 -9.34
N GLU A 86 29.16 38.32 -9.09
CA GLU A 86 29.90 37.10 -8.73
C GLU A 86 29.49 36.59 -7.34
N ILE A 87 29.32 37.50 -6.38
CA ILE A 87 28.86 37.16 -5.02
C ILE A 87 27.44 36.59 -5.06
N ARG A 88 26.54 37.17 -5.87
CA ARG A 88 25.19 36.64 -6.08
C ARG A 88 25.21 35.24 -6.70
N CYS A 89 26.00 35.01 -7.75
CA CYS A 89 26.11 33.68 -8.37
C CYS A 89 26.69 32.63 -7.40
N LYS A 90 27.67 32.99 -6.56
CA LYS A 90 28.16 32.10 -5.48
C LYS A 90 27.06 31.79 -4.46
N THR A 91 26.31 32.80 -4.04
CA THR A 91 25.19 32.67 -3.08
C THR A 91 24.06 31.78 -3.63
N VAL A 92 23.65 31.98 -4.89
CA VAL A 92 22.65 31.15 -5.58
C VAL A 92 23.11 29.69 -5.65
N ARG A 93 24.36 29.45 -6.07
CA ARG A 93 24.95 28.10 -6.09
C ARG A 93 24.96 27.48 -4.70
N TYR A 94 25.30 28.24 -3.67
CA TYR A 94 25.30 27.78 -2.28
C TYR A 94 23.90 27.40 -1.77
N ILE A 95 22.88 28.19 -2.12
CA ILE A 95 21.49 27.87 -1.76
C ILE A 95 21.03 26.58 -2.46
N LYS A 96 21.37 26.38 -3.75
CA LYS A 96 21.08 25.13 -4.48
C LYS A 96 21.82 23.91 -3.88
N GLU A 97 23.05 24.11 -3.41
CA GLU A 97 23.82 23.12 -2.66
C GLU A 97 23.10 22.75 -1.35
N LYS A 98 22.62 23.75 -0.58
CA LYS A 98 21.85 23.54 0.67
C LYS A 98 20.49 22.88 0.48
N ILE A 99 19.77 23.19 -0.59
CA ILE A 99 18.54 22.48 -0.97
C ILE A 99 18.84 21.00 -1.28
N SER A 100 19.99 20.72 -1.90
CA SER A 100 20.42 19.35 -2.25
C SER A 100 20.95 18.55 -1.05
N GLU A 101 21.43 19.20 0.02
CA GLU A 101 21.89 18.59 1.27
C GLU A 101 20.76 17.93 2.11
N ASN A 102 19.54 17.84 1.60
CA ASN A 102 18.40 17.19 2.26
C ASN A 102 18.00 17.84 3.61
N VAL A 103 17.80 19.16 3.60
CA VAL A 103 17.19 19.90 4.73
C VAL A 103 15.68 19.64 4.83
N SER A 104 15.04 20.05 5.94
CA SER A 104 13.59 19.86 6.11
C SER A 104 12.78 20.60 5.05
N ALA A 105 11.57 20.12 4.76
CA ALA A 105 10.76 20.67 3.67
C ALA A 105 10.48 22.17 3.84
N GLU A 106 10.21 22.63 5.07
CA GLU A 106 10.01 24.05 5.40
C GLU A 106 11.26 24.89 5.10
N LYS A 107 12.43 24.37 5.47
CA LYS A 107 13.72 25.02 5.21
C LYS A 107 14.01 25.07 3.72
N SER A 108 13.75 23.99 2.98
CA SER A 108 13.86 24.00 1.51
C SER A 108 12.91 25.01 0.88
N ILE A 109 11.64 25.07 1.29
CA ILE A 109 10.66 26.06 0.80
C ILE A 109 11.16 27.49 1.06
N ASN A 110 11.71 27.76 2.25
CA ASN A 110 12.32 29.05 2.55
C ASN A 110 13.51 29.37 1.61
N LEU A 111 14.36 28.38 1.34
CA LEU A 111 15.46 28.54 0.38
C LEU A 111 14.96 28.76 -1.07
N PHE A 112 13.84 28.17 -1.48
CA PHE A 112 13.21 28.47 -2.78
C PHE A 112 12.66 29.89 -2.84
N HIS A 113 12.04 30.40 -1.78
CA HIS A 113 11.70 31.83 -1.70
C HIS A 113 12.97 32.69 -1.82
N CYS A 114 14.07 32.33 -1.15
CA CYS A 114 15.34 33.04 -1.27
C CYS A 114 15.92 33.02 -2.70
N LEU A 115 15.79 31.92 -3.44
CA LEU A 115 16.16 31.87 -4.86
C LEU A 115 15.27 32.80 -5.71
N ASN A 116 13.95 32.81 -5.46
CA ASN A 116 13.03 33.71 -6.15
C ASN A 116 13.32 35.21 -5.84
N GLU A 117 13.65 35.58 -4.60
CA GLU A 117 14.13 36.93 -4.24
C GLU A 117 15.45 37.29 -4.94
N LEU A 118 16.30 36.32 -5.26
CA LEU A 118 17.52 36.50 -6.05
C LEU A 118 17.28 36.47 -7.57
N ASN A 119 16.01 36.37 -8.01
CA ASN A 119 15.57 36.17 -9.40
C ASN A 119 16.13 34.90 -10.08
N ASP A 120 16.43 33.85 -9.31
CA ASP A 120 16.73 32.53 -9.85
C ASP A 120 15.50 31.62 -9.76
N ARG A 121 14.99 31.20 -10.92
CA ARG A 121 13.84 30.28 -11.04
C ARG A 121 14.21 28.96 -11.72
N SER A 122 15.50 28.68 -11.96
CA SER A 122 15.89 27.62 -12.90
C SER A 122 15.39 26.23 -12.49
N LEU A 123 15.41 25.92 -11.18
CA LEU A 123 14.92 24.64 -10.63
C LEU A 123 13.39 24.53 -10.68
N VAL A 124 12.69 25.65 -10.59
CA VAL A 124 11.23 25.71 -10.72
C VAL A 124 10.83 25.51 -12.18
N GLU A 125 11.51 26.17 -13.10
CA GLU A 125 11.31 26.05 -14.54
C GLU A 125 11.64 24.63 -15.06
N GLU A 126 12.73 24.02 -14.57
CA GLU A 126 13.09 22.61 -14.84
C GLU A 126 11.95 21.65 -14.49
N ILE A 127 11.37 21.79 -13.30
CA ILE A 127 10.29 20.92 -12.83
C ILE A 127 8.96 21.24 -13.52
N GLN A 128 8.63 22.51 -13.76
CA GLN A 128 7.44 22.88 -14.52
C GLN A 128 7.48 22.36 -15.97
N GLN A 129 8.63 22.42 -16.64
CA GLN A 129 8.81 21.82 -17.96
C GLN A 129 8.63 20.31 -17.92
N SER A 130 9.25 19.64 -16.94
CA SER A 130 9.23 18.18 -16.80
C SER A 130 7.86 17.62 -16.39
N LEU A 131 7.03 18.42 -15.68
CA LEU A 131 5.62 18.14 -15.42
C LEU A 131 4.78 18.33 -16.70
N SER A 132 5.02 19.42 -17.45
CA SER A 132 4.27 19.76 -18.66
C SER A 132 4.52 18.79 -19.82
N SER A 133 5.71 18.18 -19.89
CA SER A 133 6.06 17.13 -20.86
C SER A 133 5.53 15.75 -20.48
N GLY A 134 4.98 15.56 -19.26
CA GLY A 134 4.58 14.26 -18.74
C GLY A 134 5.72 13.25 -18.61
N SER A 135 6.98 13.71 -18.60
CA SER A 135 8.17 12.84 -18.62
C SER A 135 8.75 12.53 -17.24
N LEU A 136 8.14 13.08 -16.18
CA LEU A 136 8.58 12.83 -14.80
C LEU A 136 8.18 11.42 -14.33
N SER A 137 9.17 10.54 -14.22
CA SER A 137 9.13 9.44 -13.25
C SER A 137 9.34 10.06 -11.86
N THR A 138 8.25 10.23 -11.13
CA THR A 138 8.26 10.86 -9.79
C THR A 138 9.05 10.06 -8.76
N ASP A 139 9.20 8.75 -8.96
CA ASP A 139 10.00 7.86 -8.13
C ASP A 139 11.53 8.08 -8.27
N GLU A 140 11.98 8.90 -9.23
CA GLU A 140 13.40 9.25 -9.45
C GLU A 140 13.75 10.69 -9.02
N LEU A 141 12.81 11.42 -8.41
CA LEU A 141 13.02 12.82 -8.02
C LEU A 141 14.05 12.97 -6.88
N SER A 142 15.03 13.85 -7.10
CA SER A 142 15.99 14.24 -6.07
C SER A 142 15.33 15.08 -4.95
N PRO A 143 15.92 15.15 -3.73
CA PRO A 143 15.40 15.97 -2.63
C PRO A 143 15.16 17.44 -3.01
N ALA A 144 16.00 17.98 -3.90
CA ALA A 144 15.88 19.35 -4.39
C ALA A 144 14.66 19.53 -5.32
N GLN A 145 14.41 18.56 -6.19
CA GLN A 145 13.29 18.58 -7.12
C GLN A 145 11.94 18.30 -6.42
N TRP A 146 11.90 17.40 -5.44
CA TRP A 146 10.75 17.25 -4.53
C TRP A 146 10.43 18.56 -3.80
N SER A 147 11.46 19.25 -3.32
CA SER A 147 11.30 20.55 -2.66
C SER A 147 10.83 21.65 -3.63
N ALA A 148 11.29 21.63 -4.88
CA ALA A 148 10.81 22.53 -5.94
C ALA A 148 9.32 22.26 -6.25
N LEU A 149 8.91 20.99 -6.35
CA LEU A 149 7.51 20.59 -6.53
C LEU A 149 6.64 21.09 -5.36
N ALA A 150 7.06 20.88 -4.11
CA ALA A 150 6.36 21.41 -2.94
C ALA A 150 6.20 22.95 -3.04
N TYR A 151 7.28 23.66 -3.34
CA TYR A 151 7.24 25.12 -3.55
C TYR A 151 6.27 25.54 -4.68
N ILE A 152 6.26 24.84 -5.81
CA ILE A 152 5.35 25.11 -6.94
C ILE A 152 3.89 24.96 -6.51
N LEU A 153 3.55 23.87 -5.81
CA LEU A 153 2.19 23.60 -5.37
C LEU A 153 1.71 24.68 -4.39
N LEU A 154 2.51 25.00 -3.38
CA LEU A 154 2.24 26.04 -2.39
C LEU A 154 2.14 27.45 -2.99
N SER A 155 2.91 27.73 -4.05
CA SER A 155 2.98 29.07 -4.68
C SER A 155 2.02 29.24 -5.86
N SER A 156 1.24 28.19 -6.21
CA SER A 156 0.39 28.17 -7.40
C SER A 156 -0.79 29.15 -7.35
N GLY A 157 -1.18 29.60 -6.15
CA GLY A 157 -2.35 30.47 -5.93
C GLY A 157 -3.69 29.79 -6.19
N GLN A 158 -3.71 28.47 -6.37
CA GLN A 158 -4.92 27.65 -6.38
C GLN A 158 -5.27 27.25 -4.95
N ASP A 159 -6.55 27.31 -4.59
CA ASP A 159 -7.04 26.67 -3.37
C ASP A 159 -6.79 25.17 -3.48
N LEU A 160 -5.92 24.64 -2.62
CA LEU A 160 -5.53 23.23 -2.60
C LEU A 160 -6.62 22.38 -1.90
N ASP A 161 -7.84 22.42 -2.45
CA ASP A 161 -8.98 21.70 -1.88
C ASP A 161 -8.70 20.20 -1.77
N GLU A 162 -8.21 19.56 -2.83
CA GLU A 162 -7.89 18.14 -2.81
C GLU A 162 -6.45 17.87 -3.25
N PHE A 163 -5.64 17.34 -2.33
CA PHE A 163 -4.32 16.80 -2.62
C PHE A 163 -4.36 15.27 -2.65
N ASP A 164 -4.07 14.69 -3.82
CA ASP A 164 -3.94 13.25 -4.02
C ASP A 164 -2.48 12.90 -4.27
N LEU A 165 -1.88 12.20 -3.32
CA LEU A 165 -0.46 11.83 -3.36
C LEU A 165 -0.16 10.87 -4.53
N LYS A 166 -1.13 10.06 -4.96
CA LYS A 166 -0.97 9.12 -6.09
C LYS A 166 -0.82 9.82 -7.45
N LYS A 167 -1.23 11.10 -7.57
CA LYS A 167 -0.94 11.93 -8.75
C LYS A 167 0.56 12.25 -8.88
N TYR A 168 1.32 12.10 -7.80
CA TYR A 168 2.77 12.29 -7.75
C TYR A 168 3.47 10.93 -7.57
N SER A 169 3.67 10.45 -6.34
CA SER A 169 4.24 9.11 -6.07
C SER A 169 3.58 8.52 -4.83
N ALA A 170 3.14 7.26 -4.93
CA ALA A 170 2.51 6.51 -3.85
C ALA A 170 3.56 5.92 -2.89
N SER A 171 4.33 6.80 -2.23
CA SER A 171 5.43 6.40 -1.33
C SER A 171 5.52 7.26 -0.06
N GLU A 172 6.03 6.67 1.04
CA GLU A 172 6.29 7.40 2.29
C GLU A 172 7.27 8.57 2.10
N GLU A 173 8.29 8.44 1.25
CA GLU A 173 9.23 9.55 1.01
C GLU A 173 8.54 10.73 0.31
N ALA A 174 7.72 10.47 -0.72
CA ALA A 174 6.93 11.53 -1.37
C ALA A 174 5.93 12.18 -0.40
N PHE A 175 5.28 11.38 0.46
CA PHE A 175 4.44 11.87 1.55
C PHE A 175 5.21 12.83 2.47
N LEU A 176 6.38 12.43 2.98
CA LEU A 176 7.19 13.24 3.89
C LEU A 176 7.70 14.54 3.22
N ARG A 177 7.99 14.51 1.92
CA ARG A 177 8.37 15.71 1.14
C ARG A 177 7.23 16.69 0.94
N LEU A 178 6.01 16.19 0.76
CA LEU A 178 4.82 16.98 0.45
C LEU A 178 3.93 17.25 1.68
N LEU A 179 4.38 16.91 2.89
CA LEU A 179 3.77 17.31 4.17
C LEU A 179 3.35 18.80 4.24
N PRO A 180 4.15 19.78 3.75
CA PRO A 180 3.73 21.18 3.74
C PRO A 180 2.49 21.45 2.89
N VAL A 181 2.32 20.70 1.78
CA VAL A 181 1.14 20.78 0.90
C VAL A 181 -0.07 20.18 1.62
N ILE A 182 0.08 18.96 2.15
CA ILE A 182 -0.96 18.25 2.91
C ILE A 182 -1.50 19.10 4.08
N LYS A 183 -0.62 19.82 4.77
CA LYS A 183 -0.98 20.71 5.89
C LYS A 183 -1.94 21.84 5.49
N ILE A 184 -1.80 22.38 4.27
CA ILE A 184 -2.66 23.48 3.79
C ILE A 184 -3.80 23.01 2.90
N SER A 185 -3.88 21.72 2.58
CA SER A 185 -5.00 21.15 1.82
C SER A 185 -6.22 20.91 2.70
N SER A 186 -7.43 21.08 2.15
CA SER A 186 -8.67 20.77 2.89
C SER A 186 -8.99 19.27 2.89
N LYS A 187 -8.57 18.55 1.85
CA LYS A 187 -8.68 17.10 1.72
C LYS A 187 -7.35 16.46 1.27
N ALA A 188 -6.95 15.37 1.93
CA ALA A 188 -5.77 14.59 1.58
C ALA A 188 -6.14 13.13 1.29
N LEU A 189 -5.90 12.70 0.05
CA LEU A 189 -6.06 11.32 -0.42
C LEU A 189 -4.69 10.62 -0.35
N LEU A 190 -4.49 9.81 0.68
CA LEU A 190 -3.25 9.07 0.97
C LEU A 190 -3.47 7.54 0.96
N SER A 191 -4.57 7.09 0.35
CA SER A 191 -4.92 5.68 0.22
C SER A 191 -3.87 4.90 -0.57
N VAL A 192 -3.46 3.70 -0.14
CA VAL A 192 -2.51 2.85 -0.89
C VAL A 192 -1.17 3.56 -1.20
N CYS A 193 -0.68 4.41 -0.29
CA CYS A 193 0.55 5.20 -0.48
C CYS A 193 1.78 4.62 0.24
N ASN A 194 1.70 3.36 0.67
CA ASN A 194 2.75 2.65 1.42
C ASN A 194 3.22 3.44 2.67
N LEU A 195 2.26 4.02 3.39
CA LEU A 195 2.51 4.77 4.62
C LEU A 195 2.71 3.82 5.81
N SER A 196 3.64 4.17 6.69
CA SER A 196 3.94 3.40 7.91
C SER A 196 3.55 4.15 9.20
N VAL A 197 3.85 3.56 10.36
CA VAL A 197 3.75 4.22 11.67
C VAL A 197 4.54 5.54 11.72
N ARG A 198 5.68 5.65 11.01
CA ARG A 198 6.47 6.90 10.89
C ARG A 198 5.69 8.01 10.17
N SER A 199 4.91 7.65 9.14
CA SER A 199 4.01 8.59 8.48
C SER A 199 2.91 9.10 9.43
N CYS A 200 2.42 8.25 10.33
CA CYS A 200 1.42 8.64 11.34
C CYS A 200 1.96 9.63 12.37
N GLU A 201 3.25 9.57 12.73
CA GLU A 201 3.89 10.57 13.61
C GLU A 201 3.91 11.97 12.96
N ALA A 202 4.23 12.02 11.67
CA ALA A 202 4.20 13.26 10.90
C ALA A 202 2.77 13.81 10.76
N LEU A 203 1.77 12.96 10.43
CA LEU A 203 0.36 13.35 10.40
C LEU A 203 -0.13 13.86 11.76
N SER A 204 0.25 13.20 12.85
CA SER A 204 -0.06 13.65 14.22
C SER A 204 0.46 15.05 14.49
N THR A 205 1.61 15.43 13.91
CA THR A 205 2.18 16.77 14.00
C THR A 205 1.41 17.78 13.15
N VAL A 206 0.95 17.40 11.96
CA VAL A 206 0.06 18.22 11.12
C VAL A 206 -1.27 18.49 11.85
N LEU A 207 -1.93 17.45 12.38
CA LEU A 207 -3.22 17.55 13.08
C LEU A 207 -3.15 18.40 14.36
N ARG A 208 -1.99 18.44 15.04
CA ARG A 208 -1.74 19.30 16.21
C ARG A 208 -1.42 20.76 15.85
N THR A 209 -1.22 21.09 14.58
CA THR A 209 -0.82 22.45 14.18
C THR A 209 -2.04 23.34 13.97
N ALA A 210 -2.08 24.48 14.68
CA ALA A 210 -3.17 25.46 14.65
C ALA A 210 -3.53 26.07 13.28
N PHE A 211 -2.68 25.86 12.27
CA PHE A 211 -2.84 26.35 10.90
C PHE A 211 -3.03 25.19 9.89
N SER A 212 -3.63 24.07 10.33
CA SER A 212 -3.97 22.95 9.44
C SER A 212 -5.33 23.19 8.79
N CYS A 213 -5.37 23.21 7.46
CA CYS A 213 -6.61 23.30 6.69
C CYS A 213 -7.34 21.96 6.54
N LEU A 214 -6.71 20.86 6.97
CA LEU A 214 -7.19 19.50 6.73
C LEU A 214 -8.53 19.23 7.43
N ARG A 215 -9.53 18.80 6.67
CA ARG A 215 -10.88 18.42 7.11
C ARG A 215 -11.26 16.99 6.69
N ASP A 216 -10.75 16.49 5.56
CA ASP A 216 -10.91 15.10 5.11
C ASP A 216 -9.55 14.41 4.90
N LEU A 217 -9.34 13.28 5.58
CA LEU A 217 -8.11 12.51 5.53
C LEU A 217 -8.41 11.03 5.26
N ASP A 218 -8.01 10.56 4.07
CA ASP A 218 -8.09 9.15 3.69
C ASP A 218 -6.72 8.47 3.79
N LEU A 219 -6.59 7.57 4.77
CA LEU A 219 -5.42 6.73 5.04
C LEU A 219 -5.65 5.26 4.69
N SER A 220 -6.78 4.92 4.06
CA SER A 220 -7.20 3.54 3.79
C SER A 220 -6.13 2.75 3.04
N ASN A 221 -6.06 1.43 3.28
CA ASN A 221 -5.12 0.53 2.61
C ASN A 221 -3.63 0.91 2.83
N ASN A 222 -3.28 1.31 4.05
CA ASN A 222 -1.90 1.44 4.52
C ASN A 222 -1.70 0.58 5.77
N ASN A 223 -0.51 -0.02 5.93
CA ASN A 223 -0.16 -0.92 7.03
C ASN A 223 0.16 -0.10 8.30
N LEU A 224 -0.88 0.50 8.89
CA LEU A 224 -0.75 1.41 10.03
C LEU A 224 -0.84 0.70 11.38
N GLN A 225 -1.73 -0.30 11.48
CA GLN A 225 -2.03 -1.06 12.70
C GLN A 225 -2.46 -0.14 13.86
N ASP A 226 -2.67 -0.72 15.05
CA ASP A 226 -3.01 0.05 16.24
C ASP A 226 -1.91 1.05 16.64
N ALA A 227 -0.64 0.78 16.28
CA ALA A 227 0.49 1.68 16.51
C ALA A 227 0.36 3.01 15.74
N GLY A 228 0.03 2.96 14.45
CA GLY A 228 -0.23 4.16 13.65
C GLY A 228 -1.50 4.87 14.12
N VAL A 229 -2.57 4.12 14.43
CA VAL A 229 -3.82 4.67 14.96
C VAL A 229 -3.62 5.41 16.28
N LYS A 230 -2.77 4.91 17.20
CA LYS A 230 -2.40 5.61 18.44
C LYS A 230 -1.79 6.99 18.19
N LEU A 231 -0.95 7.14 17.16
CA LEU A 231 -0.34 8.42 16.80
C LEU A 231 -1.35 9.38 16.15
N VAL A 232 -2.20 8.89 15.24
CA VAL A 232 -3.29 9.69 14.65
C VAL A 232 -4.26 10.16 15.72
N ALA A 233 -4.68 9.28 16.64
CA ALA A 233 -5.56 9.60 17.76
C ALA A 233 -4.96 10.63 18.73
N ALA A 234 -3.63 10.64 18.93
CA ALA A 234 -2.94 11.69 19.66
C ALA A 234 -2.99 13.06 18.94
N GLY A 235 -3.10 13.05 17.60
CA GLY A 235 -3.37 14.23 16.78
C GLY A 235 -4.79 14.75 16.95
N LEU A 236 -5.79 13.85 16.88
CA LEU A 236 -7.22 14.17 17.04
C LEU A 236 -7.56 14.79 18.41
N LYS A 237 -6.82 14.42 19.46
CA LYS A 237 -6.96 15.00 20.81
C LYS A 237 -6.47 16.46 20.93
N SER A 238 -5.97 17.05 19.86
CA SER A 238 -5.57 18.46 19.87
C SER A 238 -6.80 19.37 19.83
N PRO A 239 -6.91 20.40 20.70
CA PRO A 239 -8.01 21.37 20.65
C PRO A 239 -7.99 22.25 19.38
N THR A 240 -6.95 22.12 18.54
CA THR A 240 -6.85 22.78 17.23
C THR A 240 -7.13 21.83 16.06
N CYS A 241 -7.49 20.56 16.31
CA CYS A 241 -7.75 19.59 15.26
C CYS A 241 -9.19 19.70 14.73
N GLU A 242 -9.37 20.36 13.59
CA GLU A 242 -10.68 20.52 12.95
C GLU A 242 -11.05 19.38 11.96
N LEU A 243 -10.40 18.21 12.06
CA LEU A 243 -10.66 17.09 11.14
C LEU A 243 -12.10 16.57 11.27
N GLN A 244 -12.81 16.48 10.15
CA GLN A 244 -14.23 16.06 10.09
C GLN A 244 -14.42 14.65 9.53
N ILE A 245 -13.51 14.19 8.67
CA ILE A 245 -13.59 12.88 8.02
C ILE A 245 -12.25 12.17 8.17
N LEU A 246 -12.29 10.94 8.67
CA LEU A 246 -11.12 10.06 8.79
C LEU A 246 -11.45 8.68 8.25
N ARG A 247 -10.70 8.23 7.24
CA ARG A 247 -10.83 6.88 6.68
C ARG A 247 -9.57 6.06 6.96
N LEU A 248 -9.76 4.94 7.64
CA LEU A 248 -8.77 3.95 8.07
C LEU A 248 -9.18 2.56 7.55
N SER A 249 -9.84 2.51 6.38
CA SER A 249 -10.41 1.29 5.85
C SER A 249 -9.30 0.33 5.38
N GLY A 250 -9.21 -0.88 5.91
CA GLY A 250 -8.09 -1.78 5.59
C GLY A 250 -6.74 -1.30 6.13
N CYS A 251 -6.71 -0.85 7.37
CA CYS A 251 -5.51 -0.38 8.07
C CYS A 251 -5.02 -1.33 9.19
N LEU A 252 -5.60 -2.53 9.27
CA LEU A 252 -5.26 -3.58 10.25
C LEU A 252 -5.56 -3.18 11.69
N VAL A 253 -6.59 -2.36 11.87
CA VAL A 253 -6.99 -1.85 13.18
C VAL A 253 -7.68 -2.98 13.96
N THR A 254 -7.25 -3.21 15.20
CA THR A 254 -7.88 -4.17 16.10
C THR A 254 -8.85 -3.47 17.06
N GLU A 255 -9.45 -4.24 17.97
CA GLU A 255 -10.19 -3.71 19.11
C GLU A 255 -9.37 -2.69 19.93
N GLU A 256 -8.04 -2.84 20.03
CA GLU A 256 -7.19 -1.90 20.78
C GLU A 256 -7.17 -0.51 20.12
N GLY A 257 -6.97 -0.43 18.80
CA GLY A 257 -7.00 0.83 18.06
C GLY A 257 -8.38 1.50 18.12
N CYS A 258 -9.46 0.71 18.10
CA CYS A 258 -10.82 1.22 18.24
C CYS A 258 -11.09 1.83 19.62
N LEU A 259 -10.60 1.21 20.70
CA LEU A 259 -10.65 1.80 22.05
C LEU A 259 -9.88 3.13 22.13
N VAL A 260 -8.72 3.21 21.49
CA VAL A 260 -7.90 4.43 21.46
C VAL A 260 -8.56 5.56 20.66
N LEU A 261 -9.22 5.24 19.54
CA LEU A 261 -10.03 6.19 18.76
C LEU A 261 -11.25 6.66 19.54
N SER A 262 -12.01 5.75 20.17
CA SER A 262 -13.16 6.12 21.01
C SER A 262 -12.77 7.07 22.14
N ALA A 263 -11.61 6.84 22.77
CA ALA A 263 -11.04 7.75 23.78
C ALA A 263 -10.50 9.09 23.21
N ALA A 264 -10.34 9.23 21.89
CA ALA A 264 -10.05 10.52 21.25
C ALA A 264 -11.33 11.31 20.97
N LEU A 265 -12.43 10.64 20.62
CA LEU A 265 -13.73 11.27 20.35
C LEU A 265 -14.36 11.92 21.59
N THR A 266 -14.05 11.44 22.80
CA THR A 266 -14.50 12.07 24.06
C THR A 266 -13.82 13.42 24.35
N PHE A 267 -12.74 13.78 23.65
CA PHE A 267 -12.04 15.03 23.89
C PHE A 267 -12.77 16.19 23.22
N ASN A 268 -13.42 17.03 24.04
CA ASN A 268 -14.42 17.99 23.55
C ASN A 268 -13.82 19.39 23.29
N PRO A 269 -14.08 20.03 22.12
CA PRO A 269 -14.84 19.51 20.98
C PRO A 269 -13.98 18.63 20.06
N SER A 270 -14.45 17.40 19.80
CA SER A 270 -14.06 16.68 18.60
C SER A 270 -14.87 17.25 17.44
N HIS A 271 -14.25 17.34 16.26
CA HIS A 271 -14.92 17.81 15.04
C HIS A 271 -15.28 16.67 14.07
N LEU A 272 -14.94 15.42 14.44
CA LEU A 272 -15.08 14.26 13.56
C LEU A 272 -16.55 13.88 13.37
N ARG A 273 -16.98 13.80 12.11
CA ARG A 273 -18.34 13.45 11.66
C ARG A 273 -18.41 12.11 10.94
N GLU A 274 -17.37 11.74 10.20
CA GLU A 274 -17.27 10.44 9.52
C GLU A 274 -16.01 9.69 9.96
N LEU A 275 -16.20 8.45 10.41
CA LEU A 275 -15.13 7.49 10.70
C LEU A 275 -15.37 6.19 9.92
N ASP A 276 -14.47 5.89 8.97
CA ASP A 276 -14.49 4.63 8.22
C ASP A 276 -13.38 3.68 8.71
N LEU A 277 -13.81 2.62 9.39
CA LEU A 277 -13.01 1.50 9.90
C LEU A 277 -13.42 0.17 9.23
N SER A 278 -14.13 0.21 8.10
CA SER A 278 -14.43 -1.00 7.33
C SER A 278 -13.17 -1.78 6.93
N TYR A 279 -13.29 -3.09 6.71
CA TYR A 279 -12.18 -3.97 6.38
C TYR A 279 -11.06 -3.97 7.43
N ASN A 280 -11.43 -4.02 8.71
CA ASN A 280 -10.53 -4.18 9.86
C ASN A 280 -11.08 -5.24 10.83
N HIS A 281 -10.51 -5.38 12.02
CA HIS A 281 -11.07 -6.21 13.09
C HIS A 281 -11.33 -5.40 14.37
N PRO A 282 -12.33 -4.50 14.38
CA PRO A 282 -12.68 -3.70 15.54
C PRO A 282 -13.10 -4.52 16.79
N GLY A 283 -13.38 -5.82 16.64
CA GLY A 283 -13.92 -6.66 17.71
C GLY A 283 -15.33 -6.24 18.13
N ASN A 284 -15.94 -7.00 19.04
CA ASN A 284 -17.27 -6.64 19.54
C ASN A 284 -17.21 -5.39 20.42
N THR A 285 -16.19 -5.28 21.28
CA THR A 285 -16.05 -4.15 22.20
C THR A 285 -15.77 -2.86 21.45
N GLY A 286 -14.91 -2.90 20.42
CA GLY A 286 -14.57 -1.73 19.61
C GLY A 286 -15.77 -1.21 18.82
N VAL A 287 -16.60 -2.09 18.26
CA VAL A 287 -17.88 -1.72 17.62
C VAL A 287 -18.84 -1.10 18.64
N GLU A 288 -18.98 -1.68 19.82
CA GLU A 288 -19.86 -1.17 20.88
C GLU A 288 -19.47 0.25 21.33
N VAL A 289 -18.20 0.46 21.71
CA VAL A 289 -17.75 1.77 22.22
C VAL A 289 -17.68 2.87 21.15
N LEU A 290 -17.56 2.51 19.87
CA LEU A 290 -17.62 3.49 18.78
C LEU A 290 -19.06 3.81 18.40
N SER A 291 -19.95 2.82 18.39
CA SER A 291 -21.38 3.03 18.09
C SER A 291 -22.10 3.84 19.16
N ALA A 292 -21.64 3.78 20.42
CA ALA A 292 -22.15 4.59 21.52
C ALA A 292 -22.05 6.10 21.26
N HIS A 293 -20.99 6.55 20.56
CA HIS A 293 -20.81 7.98 20.21
C HIS A 293 -21.89 8.51 19.27
N LEU A 294 -22.44 7.68 18.38
CA LEU A 294 -23.56 8.07 17.50
C LEU A 294 -24.87 8.36 18.27
N GLN A 295 -24.95 7.96 19.54
CA GLN A 295 -26.11 8.17 20.40
C GLN A 295 -25.88 9.27 21.46
N ASP A 296 -24.65 9.79 21.58
CA ASP A 296 -24.32 10.87 22.51
C ASP A 296 -24.64 12.23 21.88
N PRO A 297 -25.59 13.03 22.42
CA PRO A 297 -25.88 14.37 21.92
C PRO A 297 -24.71 15.36 22.04
N GLY A 298 -23.67 15.02 22.81
CA GLY A 298 -22.43 15.78 22.93
C GLY A 298 -21.36 15.43 21.89
N CYS A 299 -21.57 14.41 21.07
CA CYS A 299 -20.64 13.98 20.02
C CYS A 299 -21.03 14.55 18.65
N THR A 300 -20.03 14.80 17.80
CA THR A 300 -20.23 15.26 16.41
C THR A 300 -20.27 14.13 15.38
N LEU A 301 -20.06 12.87 15.80
CA LEU A 301 -19.99 11.74 14.90
C LEU A 301 -21.38 11.42 14.32
N GLU A 302 -21.53 11.62 13.00
CA GLU A 302 -22.77 11.38 12.27
C GLU A 302 -22.76 10.01 11.57
N ASN A 303 -21.58 9.58 11.08
CA ASN A 303 -21.41 8.37 10.27
C ASN A 303 -20.25 7.51 10.80
N LEU A 304 -20.55 6.25 11.14
CA LEU A 304 -19.55 5.22 11.46
C LEU A 304 -19.70 4.05 10.48
N ARG A 305 -18.59 3.59 9.91
CA ARG A 305 -18.53 2.34 9.14
C ARG A 305 -17.53 1.41 9.80
N VAL A 306 -17.96 0.20 10.14
CA VAL A 306 -17.11 -0.85 10.72
C VAL A 306 -17.14 -2.14 9.91
N GLU A 307 -18.18 -2.35 9.11
CA GLU A 307 -18.33 -3.54 8.26
C GLU A 307 -17.89 -3.28 6.80
N PRO A 308 -17.34 -4.30 6.09
CA PRO A 308 -17.09 -5.66 6.56
C PRO A 308 -15.97 -5.77 7.61
N ALA A 309 -16.15 -6.57 8.66
CA ALA A 309 -15.19 -6.75 9.73
C ALA A 309 -14.75 -8.22 9.91
N GLY A 310 -13.66 -8.43 10.66
CA GLY A 310 -13.21 -9.75 11.10
C GLY A 310 -11.70 -9.97 11.02
N VAL A 311 -11.23 -11.04 11.68
CA VAL A 311 -9.80 -11.40 11.81
C VAL A 311 -9.13 -11.59 10.44
N GLN A 312 -9.88 -11.98 9.41
CA GLN A 312 -9.39 -12.10 8.04
C GLN A 312 -8.78 -10.79 7.50
N TRP A 313 -9.26 -9.62 7.96
CA TRP A 313 -8.71 -8.32 7.57
C TRP A 313 -7.50 -7.86 8.40
N LEU A 314 -6.98 -8.68 9.33
CA LEU A 314 -5.75 -8.37 10.08
C LEU A 314 -4.48 -8.93 9.42
N THR A 315 -4.59 -9.77 8.38
CA THR A 315 -3.40 -10.20 7.63
C THR A 315 -2.79 -8.97 6.94
N PRO A 316 -1.55 -8.53 7.26
CA PRO A 316 -1.18 -7.12 7.14
C PRO A 316 -1.23 -6.46 5.75
N ASP A 317 -1.35 -7.25 4.69
CA ASP A 317 -0.32 -7.07 3.68
C ASP A 317 -0.82 -7.04 2.23
N ILE A 318 -0.92 -5.82 1.75
CA ILE A 318 -0.82 -5.49 0.33
C ILE A 318 0.56 -5.91 -0.22
N GLU A 319 1.57 -6.25 0.62
CA GLU A 319 2.88 -6.78 0.20
C GLU A 319 3.21 -8.25 0.56
N ILE A 320 2.29 -9.03 1.18
CA ILE A 320 2.21 -10.48 0.90
C ILE A 320 1.92 -10.66 -0.60
N ARG A 321 1.30 -9.63 -1.23
CA ARG A 321 1.26 -9.46 -2.68
C ARG A 321 2.58 -9.00 -3.32
N LYS A 322 3.75 -9.26 -2.72
CA LYS A 322 5.06 -8.85 -3.27
C LYS A 322 6.28 -9.74 -2.98
N LYS A 323 6.65 -10.08 -1.71
CA LYS A 323 8.02 -10.63 -1.51
C LYS A 323 8.41 -11.53 -0.32
N ASN A 324 8.19 -11.14 0.94
CA ASN A 324 8.91 -11.77 2.08
C ASN A 324 8.31 -13.16 2.40
N LYS A 325 9.03 -14.28 2.53
CA LYS A 325 10.46 -14.69 2.66
C LYS A 325 11.00 -14.86 4.09
N GLU A 326 11.10 -16.15 4.45
CA GLU A 326 11.85 -16.78 5.57
C GLU A 326 11.34 -16.51 7.02
N HIS A 327 10.56 -17.48 7.53
CA HIS A 327 10.24 -17.72 8.95
C HIS A 327 9.43 -16.64 9.70
N LEU A 328 8.13 -16.52 9.39
CA LEU A 328 7.10 -16.55 10.44
C LEU A 328 5.74 -17.00 9.90
N ASP A 329 5.00 -17.75 10.71
CA ASP A 329 3.72 -18.37 10.36
C ASP A 329 2.55 -17.36 10.44
N CYS A 330 1.95 -17.08 9.29
CA CYS A 330 0.67 -16.36 9.14
C CYS A 330 0.04 -16.72 7.79
N SER A 331 -0.43 -17.97 7.67
CA SER A 331 -1.10 -18.47 6.47
C SER A 331 -2.42 -17.71 6.17
N LEU A 332 -2.48 -17.03 5.02
CA LEU A 332 -3.69 -16.36 4.53
C LEU A 332 -4.89 -17.32 4.49
N SER A 333 -5.98 -16.96 5.15
CA SER A 333 -7.23 -17.71 5.06
C SER A 333 -7.91 -17.46 3.71
N PRO A 334 -8.36 -18.50 2.98
CA PRO A 334 -8.98 -18.35 1.65
C PRO A 334 -10.40 -17.75 1.65
N SER A 335 -10.89 -17.27 2.80
CA SER A 335 -12.23 -16.73 3.02
C SER A 335 -12.56 -15.51 2.16
N ASP A 336 -11.52 -14.81 1.66
CA ASP A 336 -11.66 -13.48 1.07
C ASP A 336 -11.57 -13.50 -0.46
N SER A 337 -11.49 -14.70 -1.05
CA SER A 337 -11.59 -14.88 -2.50
C SER A 337 -13.06 -14.74 -2.94
N CYS A 338 -13.32 -13.79 -3.85
CA CYS A 338 -14.60 -13.67 -4.52
C CYS A 338 -14.81 -14.91 -5.39
N GLN A 339 -15.71 -15.80 -4.98
CA GLN A 339 -16.09 -16.95 -5.80
C GLN A 339 -16.79 -16.45 -7.07
N LEU A 340 -16.06 -16.41 -8.18
CA LEU A 340 -16.59 -15.94 -9.45
C LEU A 340 -17.63 -16.93 -10.01
N SER A 341 -18.82 -16.41 -10.29
CA SER A 341 -19.87 -17.14 -11.01
C SER A 341 -20.00 -16.62 -12.45
N ILE A 342 -19.94 -17.50 -13.44
CA ILE A 342 -20.04 -17.13 -14.86
C ILE A 342 -21.50 -16.79 -15.19
N ASP A 343 -21.76 -15.63 -15.81
CA ASP A 343 -23.09 -15.36 -16.35
C ASP A 343 -23.22 -15.94 -17.76
N THR A 344 -23.79 -17.14 -17.83
CA THR A 344 -24.13 -17.88 -19.07
C THR A 344 -25.01 -17.08 -20.04
N ASN A 345 -25.69 -16.01 -19.61
CA ASN A 345 -26.45 -15.14 -20.49
C ASN A 345 -25.58 -14.13 -21.24
N THR A 346 -24.35 -13.87 -20.76
CA THR A 346 -23.40 -12.95 -21.39
C THR A 346 -22.44 -13.65 -22.34
N VAL A 347 -22.12 -14.92 -22.08
CA VAL A 347 -21.06 -15.70 -22.75
C VAL A 347 -21.24 -15.76 -24.27
N SER A 348 -20.23 -15.30 -25.01
CA SER A 348 -20.18 -15.40 -26.47
C SER A 348 -20.31 -16.86 -26.96
N ARG A 349 -20.91 -17.05 -28.15
CA ARG A 349 -21.05 -18.40 -28.74
C ARG A 349 -19.70 -19.05 -29.08
N LYS A 350 -18.65 -18.25 -29.29
CA LYS A 350 -17.27 -18.71 -29.51
C LYS A 350 -16.55 -19.21 -28.25
N MET A 351 -17.29 -19.51 -27.18
CA MET A 351 -16.73 -19.90 -25.89
C MET A 351 -17.49 -21.08 -25.29
N ARG A 352 -16.80 -22.19 -25.04
CA ARG A 352 -17.35 -23.35 -24.34
C ARG A 352 -17.05 -23.28 -22.85
N ILE A 353 -18.07 -23.47 -22.02
CA ILE A 353 -17.93 -23.68 -20.57
C ILE A 353 -17.80 -25.18 -20.30
N SER A 354 -16.85 -25.56 -19.45
CA SER A 354 -16.52 -26.94 -19.09
C SER A 354 -16.04 -27.06 -17.64
N GLY A 355 -15.90 -28.29 -17.14
CA GLY A 355 -15.36 -28.57 -15.79
C GLY A 355 -16.15 -27.90 -14.67
N ASP A 356 -17.34 -28.40 -14.37
CA ASP A 356 -18.24 -27.91 -13.31
C ASP A 356 -18.52 -26.39 -13.34
N GLY A 357 -18.45 -25.78 -14.53
CA GLY A 357 -18.64 -24.34 -14.73
C GLY A 357 -17.41 -23.48 -14.45
N ARG A 358 -16.21 -24.06 -14.35
CA ARG A 358 -14.99 -23.38 -13.89
C ARG A 358 -13.92 -23.18 -14.97
N LYS A 359 -14.06 -23.82 -16.13
CA LYS A 359 -13.14 -23.64 -17.26
C LYS A 359 -13.86 -23.13 -18.49
N VAL A 360 -13.32 -22.06 -19.10
CA VAL A 360 -13.80 -21.51 -20.38
C VAL A 360 -12.71 -21.68 -21.43
N THR A 361 -13.08 -22.17 -22.61
CA THR A 361 -12.17 -22.33 -23.76
C THR A 361 -12.74 -21.62 -24.98
N HIS A 362 -11.88 -21.04 -25.81
CA HIS A 362 -12.28 -20.61 -27.15
C HIS A 362 -12.69 -21.84 -27.99
N VAL A 363 -13.65 -21.68 -28.90
CA VAL A 363 -14.06 -22.71 -29.87
C VAL A 363 -14.22 -22.10 -31.26
N ALA A 364 -13.85 -22.88 -32.29
CA ALA A 364 -13.97 -22.46 -33.68
C ALA A 364 -15.41 -22.50 -34.23
N GLU A 365 -16.24 -23.41 -33.70
CA GLU A 365 -17.66 -23.53 -34.02
C GLU A 365 -18.51 -22.94 -32.88
N ASP A 366 -19.57 -22.22 -33.22
CA ASP A 366 -20.45 -21.54 -32.26
C ASP A 366 -21.24 -22.54 -31.40
N GLU A 367 -21.17 -22.36 -30.07
CA GLU A 367 -21.99 -23.09 -29.10
C GLU A 367 -23.47 -22.73 -29.21
N LEU A 368 -24.33 -23.73 -29.00
CA LEU A 368 -25.79 -23.64 -29.13
C LEU A 368 -26.47 -22.95 -27.93
N TYR A 369 -25.89 -21.87 -27.42
CA TYR A 369 -26.52 -21.08 -26.35
C TYR A 369 -27.75 -20.33 -26.87
N PRO A 370 -28.85 -20.25 -26.08
CA PRO A 370 -30.02 -19.43 -26.42
C PRO A 370 -29.66 -17.96 -26.66
N ASP A 371 -30.35 -17.31 -27.61
CA ASP A 371 -30.23 -15.86 -27.78
C ASP A 371 -30.66 -15.11 -26.51
N HIS A 372 -29.90 -14.07 -26.19
CA HIS A 372 -30.16 -13.22 -25.03
C HIS A 372 -29.68 -11.78 -25.32
N PRO A 373 -30.40 -10.73 -24.86
CA PRO A 373 -29.96 -9.34 -25.06
C PRO A 373 -28.59 -9.07 -24.43
N ASP A 374 -28.30 -9.66 -23.28
CA ASP A 374 -27.01 -9.54 -22.57
C ASP A 374 -25.83 -10.30 -23.21
N ARG A 375 -26.03 -11.12 -24.25
CA ARG A 375 -24.98 -11.97 -24.84
C ARG A 375 -24.02 -11.20 -25.74
N PHE A 376 -22.71 -11.33 -25.55
CA PHE A 376 -21.72 -10.84 -26.52
C PHE A 376 -21.86 -11.61 -27.85
N ASP A 377 -21.94 -10.90 -28.98
CA ASP A 377 -22.24 -11.49 -30.28
C ASP A 377 -21.00 -11.81 -31.13
N VAL A 378 -20.11 -10.84 -31.34
CA VAL A 378 -18.93 -10.98 -32.21
C VAL A 378 -17.64 -11.35 -31.45
N PRO A 379 -17.26 -10.65 -30.37
CA PRO A 379 -16.03 -10.96 -29.64
C PRO A 379 -16.21 -12.16 -28.69
N PRO A 380 -15.17 -13.00 -28.52
CA PRO A 380 -15.19 -14.05 -27.50
C PRO A 380 -14.95 -13.42 -26.12
N GLN A 381 -16.03 -12.96 -25.48
CA GLN A 381 -16.03 -12.31 -24.17
C GLN A 381 -17.25 -12.74 -23.32
N PHE A 382 -17.14 -12.55 -22.00
CA PHE A 382 -18.22 -12.70 -21.03
C PHE A 382 -18.01 -11.84 -19.77
N LEU A 383 -19.06 -11.68 -18.98
CA LEU A 383 -19.04 -11.14 -17.62
C LEU A 383 -19.41 -12.22 -16.60
N CYS A 384 -18.90 -12.08 -15.37
CA CYS A 384 -19.45 -12.76 -14.21
C CYS A 384 -20.82 -12.18 -13.82
N ARG A 385 -21.62 -12.97 -13.10
CA ARG A 385 -22.99 -12.59 -12.72
C ARG A 385 -23.02 -11.60 -11.57
N ASP A 386 -22.11 -11.76 -10.62
CA ASP A 386 -22.09 -11.03 -9.36
C ASP A 386 -21.27 -9.73 -9.51
N GLY A 387 -21.87 -8.61 -9.12
CA GLY A 387 -21.25 -7.29 -9.19
C GLY A 387 -20.58 -6.93 -7.86
N LEU A 388 -19.41 -6.32 -7.96
CA LEU A 388 -18.59 -5.86 -6.84
C LEU A 388 -18.91 -4.40 -6.53
N SER A 389 -19.41 -4.14 -5.33
CA SER A 389 -19.64 -2.79 -4.78
C SER A 389 -18.69 -2.43 -3.63
N GLY A 390 -17.96 -3.40 -3.10
CA GLY A 390 -16.95 -3.23 -2.05
C GLY A 390 -15.57 -3.61 -2.55
N ARG A 391 -14.80 -4.31 -1.71
CA ARG A 391 -13.53 -4.94 -2.10
C ARG A 391 -13.76 -6.32 -2.69
N GLY A 392 -12.89 -6.74 -3.60
CA GLY A 392 -12.89 -8.09 -4.15
C GLY A 392 -11.51 -8.55 -4.58
N TYR A 393 -11.23 -9.84 -4.39
CA TYR A 393 -9.99 -10.49 -4.82
C TYR A 393 -10.31 -11.79 -5.53
N TRP A 394 -9.67 -12.06 -6.66
CA TRP A 394 -9.76 -13.36 -7.33
C TRP A 394 -8.51 -13.69 -8.11
N GLU A 395 -8.32 -14.97 -8.39
CA GLU A 395 -7.22 -15.49 -9.20
C GLU A 395 -7.76 -16.27 -10.40
N VAL A 396 -7.07 -16.16 -11.52
CA VAL A 396 -7.41 -16.87 -12.75
C VAL A 396 -6.15 -17.44 -13.39
N GLU A 397 -6.20 -18.73 -13.70
CA GLU A 397 -5.21 -19.40 -14.53
C GLU A 397 -5.63 -19.28 -15.99
N TRP A 398 -4.67 -19.04 -16.88
CA TRP A 398 -4.91 -18.82 -18.30
C TRP A 398 -3.90 -19.57 -19.18
N GLY A 399 -4.19 -19.65 -20.47
CA GLY A 399 -3.25 -20.14 -21.48
C GLY A 399 -3.62 -19.59 -22.85
N GLY A 400 -2.64 -19.46 -23.75
CA GLY A 400 -2.80 -18.82 -25.04
C GLY A 400 -2.69 -17.30 -24.94
N GLN A 401 -3.76 -16.61 -25.33
CA GLN A 401 -3.94 -15.17 -25.08
C GLN A 401 -5.25 -14.94 -24.35
N ALA A 402 -5.19 -14.27 -23.21
CA ALA A 402 -6.34 -13.95 -22.37
C ALA A 402 -6.47 -12.44 -22.16
N LEU A 403 -7.71 -11.98 -22.02
CA LEU A 403 -8.05 -10.63 -21.59
C LEU A 403 -8.80 -10.74 -20.26
N ILE A 404 -8.22 -10.21 -19.20
CA ILE A 404 -8.79 -10.19 -17.86
C ILE A 404 -9.26 -8.75 -17.61
N ALA A 405 -10.54 -8.57 -17.39
CA ALA A 405 -11.20 -7.27 -17.37
C ALA A 405 -12.01 -7.06 -16.09
N VAL A 406 -12.30 -5.79 -15.82
CA VAL A 406 -13.32 -5.36 -14.86
C VAL A 406 -14.12 -4.26 -15.55
N SER A 407 -15.45 -4.32 -15.48
CA SER A 407 -16.33 -3.46 -16.31
C SER A 407 -17.65 -3.13 -15.63
N TYR A 408 -18.22 -1.97 -15.94
CA TYR A 408 -19.62 -1.69 -15.61
C TYR A 408 -20.57 -2.55 -16.45
N LYS A 409 -21.71 -2.95 -15.87
CA LYS A 409 -22.72 -3.77 -16.57
C LYS A 409 -23.21 -3.15 -17.88
N LYS A 410 -23.20 -1.81 -18.00
CA LYS A 410 -23.65 -1.05 -19.17
C LYS A 410 -22.75 -1.13 -20.42
N ILE A 411 -21.64 -1.88 -20.39
CA ILE A 411 -20.83 -2.14 -21.59
C ILE A 411 -21.69 -2.64 -22.75
N GLN A 412 -21.48 -2.11 -23.96
CA GLN A 412 -22.18 -2.56 -25.16
C GLN A 412 -21.79 -4.00 -25.49
N ARG A 413 -22.73 -4.82 -25.96
CA ARG A 413 -22.50 -6.26 -26.20
C ARG A 413 -22.98 -6.76 -27.56
N LYS A 414 -23.46 -5.83 -28.39
CA LYS A 414 -23.99 -6.09 -29.73
C LYS A 414 -23.31 -5.20 -30.77
N GLY A 415 -23.09 -5.75 -31.95
CA GLY A 415 -22.46 -5.11 -33.09
C GLY A 415 -20.94 -5.21 -33.08
N ASN A 416 -20.34 -5.18 -34.27
CA ASN A 416 -18.88 -5.24 -34.44
C ASN A 416 -18.23 -3.85 -34.31
N THR A 417 -18.40 -3.21 -33.16
CA THR A 417 -17.83 -1.89 -32.85
C THR A 417 -16.79 -2.00 -31.74
N HIS A 418 -15.85 -1.06 -31.68
CA HIS A 418 -14.85 -1.02 -30.62
C HIS A 418 -15.47 -0.93 -29.21
N ASP A 419 -16.65 -0.33 -29.09
CA ASP A 419 -17.32 -0.09 -27.82
C ASP A 419 -17.82 -1.39 -27.16
N CYS A 420 -17.90 -2.51 -27.90
CA CYS A 420 -18.22 -3.83 -27.36
C CYS A 420 -17.03 -4.64 -26.84
N LEU A 421 -15.80 -4.14 -27.02
CA LEU A 421 -14.57 -4.81 -26.56
C LEU A 421 -14.14 -4.25 -25.20
N PHE A 422 -13.73 -5.14 -24.29
CA PHE A 422 -13.14 -4.70 -23.03
C PHE A 422 -11.90 -3.83 -23.27
N ALA A 423 -11.80 -2.76 -22.49
CA ALA A 423 -10.80 -1.69 -22.54
C ALA A 423 -10.73 -0.85 -23.83
N TRP A 424 -11.64 -1.01 -24.79
CA TRP A 424 -11.77 -0.11 -25.95
C TRP A 424 -12.90 0.91 -25.77
N ASN A 425 -13.43 1.00 -24.56
CA ASN A 425 -14.39 1.99 -24.07
C ASN A 425 -13.90 2.54 -22.70
N ASP A 426 -14.64 3.50 -22.16
CA ASP A 426 -14.47 4.11 -20.83
C ASP A 426 -15.22 3.34 -19.71
N HIS A 427 -15.88 2.23 -20.05
CA HIS A 427 -16.65 1.39 -19.14
C HIS A 427 -15.89 0.14 -18.66
N SER A 428 -14.62 -0.03 -19.03
CA SER A 428 -13.83 -1.21 -18.69
C SER A 428 -12.32 -0.96 -18.66
N TRP A 429 -11.66 -1.70 -17.77
CA TRP A 429 -10.23 -1.73 -17.54
C TRP A 429 -9.74 -3.16 -17.74
N SER A 430 -8.57 -3.37 -18.33
CA SER A 430 -8.12 -4.74 -18.62
C SER A 430 -6.61 -4.95 -18.61
N LEU A 431 -6.24 -6.19 -18.31
CA LEU A 431 -4.92 -6.76 -18.51
C LEU A 431 -5.00 -7.81 -19.63
N ARG A 432 -4.25 -7.61 -20.71
CA ARG A 432 -3.99 -8.64 -21.73
C ARG A 432 -2.79 -9.47 -21.30
N CYS A 433 -2.94 -10.78 -21.34
CA CYS A 433 -1.92 -11.76 -21.04
C CYS A 433 -1.61 -12.59 -22.29
N SER A 434 -0.33 -12.97 -22.46
CA SER A 434 0.15 -13.72 -23.62
C SER A 434 1.24 -14.71 -23.19
N ASP A 435 1.21 -15.94 -23.71
CA ASP A 435 2.11 -17.05 -23.32
C ASP A 435 3.61 -16.73 -23.43
N ASN A 436 3.99 -15.73 -24.24
CA ASN A 436 5.36 -15.20 -24.31
C ASN A 436 5.79 -14.40 -23.05
N GLY A 437 4.96 -14.35 -22.01
CA GLY A 437 5.22 -13.66 -20.74
C GLY A 437 5.03 -12.15 -20.79
N VAL A 438 4.52 -11.61 -21.90
CA VAL A 438 4.24 -10.18 -22.07
C VAL A 438 2.85 -9.87 -21.53
N PHE A 439 2.76 -8.81 -20.73
CA PHE A 439 1.51 -8.23 -20.28
C PHE A 439 1.29 -6.87 -20.93
N SER A 440 0.05 -6.56 -21.29
CA SER A 440 -0.36 -5.19 -21.64
C SER A 440 -1.51 -4.74 -20.76
N VAL A 441 -1.47 -3.49 -20.34
CA VAL A 441 -2.56 -2.80 -19.65
C VAL A 441 -3.35 -2.01 -20.67
N LEU A 442 -4.67 -2.09 -20.62
CA LEU A 442 -5.57 -1.42 -21.56
C LEU A 442 -6.67 -0.66 -20.82
N GLN A 443 -6.97 0.55 -21.30
CA GLN A 443 -8.13 1.37 -20.91
C GLN A 443 -8.43 2.38 -22.02
N ASN A 444 -9.72 2.56 -22.38
CA ASN A 444 -10.19 3.54 -23.36
C ASN A 444 -9.31 3.63 -24.64
N LYS A 445 -9.03 2.47 -25.27
CA LYS A 445 -8.23 2.30 -26.50
C LYS A 445 -6.72 2.57 -26.34
N ALA A 446 -6.25 3.08 -25.20
CA ALA A 446 -4.82 3.13 -24.89
C ALA A 446 -4.33 1.73 -24.45
N GLU A 447 -3.16 1.34 -24.93
CA GLU A 447 -2.47 0.11 -24.55
C GLU A 447 -1.02 0.43 -24.12
N ARG A 448 -0.60 -0.07 -22.95
CA ARG A 448 0.77 0.06 -22.43
C ARG A 448 1.32 -1.31 -22.06
N THR A 449 2.45 -1.70 -22.65
CA THR A 449 3.17 -2.92 -22.27
C THR A 449 3.74 -2.79 -20.86
N VAL A 450 3.63 -3.85 -20.06
CA VAL A 450 4.18 -3.97 -18.71
C VAL A 450 5.17 -5.13 -18.67
N SER A 451 6.39 -4.82 -18.25
CA SER A 451 7.48 -5.80 -18.12
C SER A 451 7.46 -6.45 -16.73
N ALA A 452 7.18 -7.74 -16.66
CA ALA A 452 7.37 -8.52 -15.43
C ALA A 452 8.81 -9.07 -15.37
N SER A 453 9.58 -8.68 -14.35
CA SER A 453 11.02 -8.97 -14.22
C SER A 453 11.36 -10.38 -13.69
N SER A 454 10.42 -11.34 -13.73
CA SER A 454 10.60 -12.70 -13.21
C SER A 454 11.06 -13.70 -14.30
N SER A 455 12.03 -14.55 -13.96
CA SER A 455 12.47 -15.69 -14.80
C SER A 455 11.48 -16.86 -14.80
N SER A 456 10.56 -16.91 -13.83
CA SER A 456 9.45 -17.87 -13.78
C SER A 456 8.31 -17.44 -14.71
N ILE A 457 7.97 -18.30 -15.66
CA ILE A 457 6.74 -18.19 -16.45
C ILE A 457 5.62 -18.78 -15.61
N SER A 458 4.76 -17.91 -15.08
CA SER A 458 3.47 -18.31 -14.52
C SER A 458 2.34 -17.65 -15.30
N ASN A 459 1.39 -18.48 -15.69
CA ASN A 459 0.17 -18.10 -16.41
C ASN A 459 -1.02 -17.98 -15.45
N ARG A 460 -0.79 -17.33 -14.31
CA ARG A 460 -1.78 -17.09 -13.27
C ARG A 460 -1.73 -15.63 -12.86
N VAL A 461 -2.89 -14.99 -12.81
CA VAL A 461 -3.04 -13.57 -12.49
C VAL A 461 -4.02 -13.42 -11.33
N ALA A 462 -3.65 -12.58 -10.37
CA ALA A 462 -4.53 -12.11 -9.32
C ALA A 462 -5.05 -10.72 -9.68
N VAL A 463 -6.32 -10.47 -9.38
CA VAL A 463 -6.97 -9.17 -9.50
C VAL A 463 -7.50 -8.75 -8.14
N TYR A 464 -7.27 -7.49 -7.77
CA TYR A 464 -7.83 -6.88 -6.58
C TYR A 464 -8.57 -5.61 -6.97
N VAL A 465 -9.81 -5.49 -6.51
CA VAL A 465 -10.67 -4.30 -6.66
C VAL A 465 -10.95 -3.74 -5.27
N ASP A 466 -10.88 -2.42 -5.16
CA ASP A 466 -11.43 -1.67 -4.03
C ASP A 466 -12.34 -0.57 -4.59
N CYS A 467 -13.64 -0.85 -4.65
CA CYS A 467 -14.62 0.08 -5.20
C CYS A 467 -14.65 1.41 -4.41
N PRO A 468 -14.70 1.41 -3.05
CA PRO A 468 -14.61 2.64 -2.25
C PRO A 468 -13.34 3.46 -2.48
N ALA A 469 -12.16 2.83 -2.49
CA ALA A 469 -10.88 3.55 -2.70
C ALA A 469 -10.63 3.92 -4.18
N GLY A 470 -11.48 3.49 -5.10
CA GLY A 470 -11.34 3.75 -6.52
C GLY A 470 -10.11 3.06 -7.13
N THR A 471 -9.73 1.87 -6.67
CA THR A 471 -8.54 1.16 -7.19
C THR A 471 -8.83 -0.20 -7.78
N LEU A 472 -8.09 -0.54 -8.84
CA LEU A 472 -8.08 -1.86 -9.48
C LEU A 472 -6.63 -2.24 -9.78
N SER A 473 -6.15 -3.28 -9.12
CA SER A 473 -4.77 -3.76 -9.17
C SER A 473 -4.68 -5.15 -9.80
N PHE A 474 -3.71 -5.34 -10.69
CA PHE A 474 -3.38 -6.59 -11.35
C PHE A 474 -2.00 -7.08 -10.90
N TYR A 475 -1.87 -8.38 -10.64
CA TYR A 475 -0.62 -9.02 -10.22
C TYR A 475 -0.41 -10.35 -10.97
N ARG A 476 0.84 -10.69 -11.30
CA ARG A 476 1.23 -12.05 -11.71
C ARG A 476 1.44 -12.89 -10.46
N VAL A 477 0.86 -14.09 -10.39
CA VAL A 477 1.07 -15.03 -9.28
C VAL A 477 2.24 -15.94 -9.63
N SER A 478 3.31 -15.98 -8.84
CA SER A 478 4.50 -16.82 -9.09
C SER A 478 5.00 -17.43 -7.78
N SER A 479 4.99 -18.77 -7.68
CA SER A 479 5.57 -19.52 -6.54
C SER A 479 5.08 -19.04 -5.16
N GLY A 480 3.79 -18.69 -5.03
CA GLY A 480 3.20 -18.18 -3.79
C GLY A 480 3.40 -16.68 -3.53
N SER A 481 4.21 -15.98 -4.33
CA SER A 481 4.31 -14.51 -4.30
C SER A 481 3.47 -13.89 -5.41
N LEU A 482 2.90 -12.71 -5.16
CA LEU A 482 2.35 -11.89 -6.24
C LEU A 482 3.40 -10.88 -6.71
N VAL A 483 3.41 -10.57 -8.00
CA VAL A 483 4.25 -9.53 -8.60
C VAL A 483 3.30 -8.50 -9.20
N HIS A 484 3.25 -7.32 -8.60
CA HIS A 484 2.43 -6.21 -9.10
C HIS A 484 2.76 -5.90 -10.56
N LEU A 485 1.72 -5.78 -11.38
CA LEU A 485 1.82 -5.42 -12.80
C LEU A 485 1.34 -3.98 -12.99
N HIS A 486 0.16 -3.64 -12.46
CA HIS A 486 -0.43 -2.32 -12.63
C HIS A 486 -1.55 -2.04 -11.62
N THR A 487 -1.80 -0.77 -11.33
CA THR A 487 -2.98 -0.30 -10.61
C THR A 487 -3.61 0.88 -11.35
N PHE A 488 -4.88 0.72 -11.73
CA PHE A 488 -5.74 1.83 -12.11
C PHE A 488 -6.25 2.54 -10.85
N SER A 489 -6.26 3.87 -10.86
CA SER A 489 -6.94 4.71 -9.87
C SER A 489 -7.98 5.58 -10.57
N THR A 490 -9.26 5.47 -10.18
CA THR A 490 -10.40 6.18 -10.79
C THR A 490 -11.61 6.12 -9.87
N THR A 491 -12.49 7.12 -9.90
CA THR A 491 -13.77 7.04 -9.18
C THR A 491 -14.72 6.08 -9.88
N PHE A 492 -15.05 4.95 -9.24
CA PHE A 492 -16.07 4.03 -9.75
C PHE A 492 -17.48 4.53 -9.41
N THR A 493 -18.37 4.56 -10.39
CA THR A 493 -19.72 5.14 -10.25
C THR A 493 -20.85 4.11 -10.15
N GLU A 494 -20.57 2.85 -10.50
CA GLU A 494 -21.53 1.74 -10.58
C GLU A 494 -20.83 0.44 -10.13
N PRO A 495 -21.58 -0.62 -9.73
CA PRO A 495 -20.99 -1.92 -9.43
C PRO A 495 -20.15 -2.49 -10.57
N LEU A 496 -18.99 -3.04 -10.23
CA LEU A 496 -18.00 -3.56 -11.16
C LEU A 496 -18.14 -5.06 -11.35
N TYR A 497 -18.14 -5.53 -12.59
CA TYR A 497 -18.28 -6.93 -12.95
C TYR A 497 -16.95 -7.47 -13.47
N PRO A 498 -16.39 -8.55 -12.88
CA PRO A 498 -15.29 -9.29 -13.47
C PRO A 498 -15.66 -9.75 -14.88
N GLY A 499 -14.78 -9.50 -15.84
CA GLY A 499 -14.98 -9.77 -17.26
C GLY A 499 -13.79 -10.50 -17.84
N PHE A 500 -14.03 -11.33 -18.86
CA PHE A 500 -13.00 -12.18 -19.44
C PHE A 500 -13.19 -12.33 -20.94
N GLY A 501 -12.09 -12.47 -21.67
CA GLY A 501 -12.11 -12.64 -23.12
C GLY A 501 -10.86 -13.28 -23.71
N PHE A 502 -10.91 -13.54 -25.01
CA PHE A 502 -9.79 -14.01 -25.83
C PHE A 502 -9.48 -13.02 -26.96
N GLY A 503 -8.25 -13.05 -27.48
CA GLY A 503 -7.81 -12.12 -28.53
C GLY A 503 -8.50 -12.38 -29.89
N LEU A 504 -9.01 -11.32 -30.54
CA LEU A 504 -9.71 -11.41 -31.83
C LEU A 504 -8.87 -11.92 -33.01
N LEU A 505 -7.53 -11.95 -32.88
CA LEU A 505 -6.60 -12.10 -34.01
C LEU A 505 -5.99 -13.51 -34.15
N TYR A 506 -6.30 -14.45 -33.25
CA TYR A 506 -5.62 -15.76 -33.22
C TYR A 506 -6.60 -16.93 -33.13
N THR A 507 -6.48 -17.84 -34.10
CA THR A 507 -7.36 -19.00 -34.32
C THR A 507 -6.85 -20.27 -33.62
N SER A 508 -6.33 -20.17 -32.39
CA SER A 508 -5.78 -21.33 -31.69
C SER A 508 -6.77 -21.93 -30.68
N ASP A 509 -7.02 -23.23 -30.82
CA ASP A 509 -7.78 -24.06 -29.87
C ASP A 509 -7.08 -24.23 -28.50
N CYS A 510 -5.99 -23.48 -28.27
CA CYS A 510 -5.17 -23.51 -27.06
C CYS A 510 -5.58 -22.45 -26.02
N CYS A 511 -6.46 -21.50 -26.37
CA CYS A 511 -6.84 -20.42 -25.45
C CYS A 511 -7.83 -20.93 -24.38
N SER A 512 -7.47 -20.79 -23.11
CA SER A 512 -8.33 -21.20 -22.00
C SER A 512 -8.18 -20.33 -20.75
N LEU A 513 -9.23 -20.31 -19.94
CA LEU A 513 -9.32 -19.67 -18.63
C LEU A 513 -9.83 -20.71 -17.63
N THR A 514 -9.19 -20.81 -16.48
CA THR A 514 -9.61 -21.70 -15.39
C THR A 514 -9.70 -20.88 -14.10
N PHE A 515 -10.89 -20.87 -13.50
CA PHE A 515 -11.14 -20.25 -12.21
C PHE A 515 -10.68 -21.21 -11.12
N ASP A 516 -9.59 -20.85 -10.44
CA ASP A 516 -9.14 -21.62 -9.28
C ASP A 516 -10.13 -21.44 -8.12
N SER A 517 -10.31 -22.49 -7.34
CA SER A 517 -11.07 -22.46 -6.10
C SER A 517 -10.30 -23.03 -4.91
N ASN A 518 -9.01 -23.40 -5.05
CA ASN A 518 -8.23 -23.96 -3.96
C ASN A 518 -6.71 -23.69 -4.04
N THR A 519 -6.25 -22.74 -3.22
CA THR A 519 -5.25 -23.06 -2.19
C THR A 519 -5.94 -22.96 -0.84
N VAL A 520 -6.75 -23.95 -0.46
CA VAL A 520 -7.46 -23.94 0.83
C VAL A 520 -6.70 -24.73 1.89
N HIS A 521 -6.03 -24.03 2.81
CA HIS A 521 -5.80 -24.56 4.15
C HIS A 521 -7.16 -24.80 4.81
N ARG A 522 -7.52 -26.07 5.01
CA ARG A 522 -8.75 -26.43 5.74
C ARG A 522 -8.42 -26.68 7.20
N ASN A 523 -8.88 -25.80 8.08
CA ASN A 523 -9.01 -26.13 9.49
C ASN A 523 -10.08 -27.22 9.64
N LEU A 524 -9.62 -28.47 9.74
CA LEU A 524 -10.48 -29.65 9.85
C LEU A 524 -11.27 -29.60 11.15
N LYS A 525 -12.60 -29.62 11.08
CA LYS A 525 -13.43 -29.67 12.28
C LYS A 525 -13.46 -31.09 12.85
N LEU A 526 -13.21 -31.19 14.16
CA LEU A 526 -13.41 -32.42 14.92
C LEU A 526 -14.92 -32.72 15.01
N SER A 527 -15.30 -33.96 14.74
CA SER A 527 -16.69 -34.40 14.81
C SER A 527 -16.98 -35.06 16.16
N ASP A 528 -18.08 -34.68 16.81
CA ASP A 528 -18.61 -35.44 17.96
C ASP A 528 -19.03 -36.87 17.57
N ASP A 529 -19.42 -37.10 16.31
CA ASP A 529 -19.72 -38.44 15.78
C ASP A 529 -18.46 -39.26 15.45
N GLY A 530 -17.29 -38.61 15.39
CA GLY A 530 -16.05 -39.14 14.82
C GLY A 530 -15.22 -40.03 15.74
N ARG A 531 -15.77 -40.41 16.91
CA ARG A 531 -15.09 -41.20 17.94
C ARG A 531 -15.04 -42.68 17.56
N PHE A 532 -13.94 -43.34 17.93
CA PHE A 532 -13.74 -44.79 17.78
C PHE A 532 -14.00 -45.48 19.13
N ASP A 533 -14.76 -46.58 19.11
CA ASP A 533 -14.98 -47.40 20.30
C ASP A 533 -13.79 -48.37 20.48
N GLY A 534 -12.81 -48.00 21.32
CA GLY A 534 -11.62 -48.82 21.54
C GLY A 534 -10.63 -48.26 22.56
N TRP A 535 -9.51 -48.98 22.73
CA TRP A 535 -8.44 -48.66 23.68
C TRP A 535 -7.47 -47.55 23.17
N TRP A 536 -7.69 -47.06 21.95
CA TRP A 536 -6.79 -46.13 21.26
C TRP A 536 -7.53 -44.80 21.00
N PRO A 537 -7.07 -43.67 21.56
CA PRO A 537 -7.70 -42.37 21.30
C PRO A 537 -7.45 -41.95 19.85
N GLN A 538 -8.50 -42.03 19.03
CA GLN A 538 -8.49 -41.65 17.62
C GLN A 538 -9.76 -40.84 17.31
N LEU A 539 -9.63 -39.85 16.43
CA LEU A 539 -10.70 -38.97 15.99
C LEU A 539 -10.70 -38.89 14.46
N LEU A 540 -11.86 -39.06 13.85
CA LEU A 540 -12.08 -38.74 12.43
C LEU A 540 -12.69 -37.34 12.31
N CYS A 541 -12.18 -36.54 11.39
CA CYS A 541 -12.73 -35.21 11.09
C CYS A 541 -14.11 -35.32 10.43
N SER A 542 -14.98 -34.32 10.62
CA SER A 542 -16.31 -34.29 9.98
C SER A 542 -16.23 -34.17 8.46
N ASP A 543 -15.19 -33.49 7.98
CA ASP A 543 -15.11 -32.96 6.63
C ASP A 543 -14.34 -33.90 5.71
N GLY A 544 -14.96 -34.24 4.57
CA GLY A 544 -14.34 -35.09 3.56
C GLY A 544 -13.29 -34.36 2.73
N LEU A 545 -12.16 -35.03 2.47
CA LEU A 545 -11.16 -34.58 1.49
C LEU A 545 -11.67 -34.85 0.06
N THR A 546 -11.58 -33.86 -0.81
CA THR A 546 -12.04 -33.92 -2.21
C THR A 546 -11.09 -33.16 -3.13
N GLY A 547 -10.58 -33.80 -4.17
CA GLY A 547 -9.59 -33.21 -5.08
C GLY A 547 -8.16 -33.31 -4.53
N ARG A 548 -7.29 -32.34 -4.88
CA ARG A 548 -5.97 -32.20 -4.26
C ARG A 548 -6.15 -31.46 -2.93
N CYS A 549 -5.65 -32.04 -1.84
CA CYS A 549 -5.78 -31.49 -0.49
C CYS A 549 -4.41 -31.42 0.18
N TYR A 550 -4.21 -30.40 1.00
CA TYR A 550 -3.05 -30.18 1.84
C TYR A 550 -3.52 -29.77 3.23
N TRP A 551 -2.81 -30.21 4.26
CA TRP A 551 -3.02 -29.80 5.64
C TRP A 551 -1.68 -29.90 6.37
N GLU A 552 -1.49 -28.98 7.31
CA GLU A 552 -0.39 -29.01 8.26
C GLU A 552 -0.96 -29.38 9.63
N VAL A 553 -0.11 -29.95 10.48
CA VAL A 553 -0.43 -30.25 11.87
C VAL A 553 0.76 -29.76 12.67
N GLU A 554 0.53 -28.84 13.60
CA GLU A 554 1.49 -28.60 14.68
C GLU A 554 1.25 -29.68 15.75
N TRP A 555 2.33 -30.30 16.23
CA TRP A 555 2.27 -31.43 17.15
C TRP A 555 3.45 -31.40 18.12
N SER A 556 3.29 -32.09 19.25
CA SER A 556 4.37 -32.36 20.19
C SER A 556 4.21 -33.75 20.82
N GLY A 557 5.33 -34.38 21.18
CA GLY A 557 5.39 -35.72 21.74
C GLY A 557 5.34 -36.81 20.66
N VAL A 558 4.29 -37.62 20.67
CA VAL A 558 4.06 -38.70 19.69
C VAL A 558 2.67 -38.54 19.09
N VAL A 559 2.59 -38.20 17.81
CA VAL A 559 1.32 -37.94 17.12
C VAL A 559 1.21 -38.80 15.87
N TYR A 560 -0.03 -39.18 15.54
CA TYR A 560 -0.38 -40.06 14.43
C TYR A 560 -1.27 -39.31 13.44
N VAL A 561 -0.69 -38.76 12.38
CA VAL A 561 -1.40 -38.01 11.33
C VAL A 561 -1.91 -38.99 10.28
N SER A 562 -3.23 -39.08 10.09
CA SER A 562 -3.85 -40.17 9.33
C SER A 562 -4.85 -39.72 8.28
N VAL A 563 -4.88 -40.43 7.15
CA VAL A 563 -5.88 -40.34 6.08
C VAL A 563 -6.65 -41.65 6.03
N SER A 564 -7.97 -41.61 5.89
CA SER A 564 -8.78 -42.82 5.75
C SER A 564 -10.01 -42.61 4.89
N TYR A 565 -10.56 -43.70 4.36
CA TYR A 565 -11.91 -43.70 3.84
C TYR A 565 -12.93 -43.60 4.99
N ARG A 566 -13.99 -42.81 4.80
CA ARG A 566 -15.04 -42.56 5.82
C ARG A 566 -15.73 -43.83 6.33
N GLY A 567 -15.67 -44.92 5.56
CA GLY A 567 -16.22 -46.24 5.89
C GLY A 567 -15.33 -47.14 6.76
N ILE A 568 -14.17 -46.66 7.23
CA ILE A 568 -13.30 -47.40 8.17
C ILE A 568 -14.09 -47.90 9.39
N SER A 569 -13.80 -49.13 9.82
CA SER A 569 -14.43 -49.69 11.02
C SER A 569 -14.12 -48.82 12.24
N ARG A 570 -15.16 -48.41 12.97
CA ARG A 570 -15.02 -47.64 14.22
C ARG A 570 -15.00 -48.51 15.48
N ARG A 571 -14.98 -49.85 15.32
CA ARG A 571 -15.03 -50.85 16.39
C ARG A 571 -14.05 -51.99 16.11
N GLY A 572 -13.40 -52.51 17.15
CA GLY A 572 -12.50 -53.67 17.05
C GLY A 572 -11.16 -53.44 17.75
N TYR A 573 -10.15 -54.24 17.41
CA TYR A 573 -8.81 -54.11 17.97
C TYR A 573 -7.76 -53.61 16.96
N ARG A 574 -7.71 -54.19 15.74
CA ARG A 574 -6.76 -53.78 14.68
C ARG A 574 -7.44 -53.06 13.51
N ASP A 575 -8.61 -53.54 13.08
CA ASP A 575 -9.28 -53.04 11.87
C ASP A 575 -9.74 -51.58 12.00
N CYS A 576 -9.79 -51.06 13.23
CA CYS A 576 -10.15 -49.68 13.56
C CYS A 576 -8.95 -48.77 13.85
N MET A 577 -7.71 -49.25 13.69
CA MET A 577 -6.49 -48.45 13.88
C MET A 577 -5.99 -47.89 12.55
N PHE A 578 -5.71 -46.59 12.49
CA PHE A 578 -5.18 -45.99 11.27
C PHE A 578 -3.79 -46.56 10.89
N GLY A 579 -3.64 -46.91 9.61
CA GLY A 579 -2.44 -47.55 9.05
C GLY A 579 -2.31 -49.06 9.29
N TRP A 580 -3.22 -49.66 10.07
CA TRP A 580 -3.23 -51.11 10.37
C TRP A 580 -4.22 -51.90 9.50
N ASN A 581 -5.04 -51.20 8.72
CA ASN A 581 -5.93 -51.74 7.69
C ASN A 581 -5.54 -51.20 6.30
N ASP A 582 -6.23 -51.68 5.26
CA ASP A 582 -6.09 -51.25 3.87
C ASP A 582 -6.91 -49.98 3.53
N GLN A 583 -7.75 -49.49 4.45
CA GLN A 583 -8.59 -48.31 4.28
C GLN A 583 -7.98 -47.01 4.82
N SER A 584 -6.75 -47.05 5.31
CA SER A 584 -6.08 -45.89 5.91
C SER A 584 -4.56 -45.90 5.77
N TRP A 585 -3.99 -44.71 5.83
CA TRP A 585 -2.56 -44.41 5.85
C TRP A 585 -2.27 -43.55 7.06
N ASN A 586 -1.20 -43.86 7.80
CA ASN A 586 -0.85 -43.18 9.04
C ASN A 586 0.63 -42.82 9.04
N LEU A 587 0.94 -41.58 9.40
CA LEU A 587 2.29 -41.10 9.67
C LEU A 587 2.42 -40.93 11.19
N ARG A 588 3.24 -41.79 11.82
CA ARG A 588 3.73 -41.53 13.17
C ARG A 588 4.83 -40.48 13.07
N CYS A 589 4.65 -39.38 13.78
CA CYS A 589 5.65 -38.38 14.07
C CYS A 589 6.03 -38.49 15.56
N CYS A 590 7.32 -38.34 15.89
CA CYS A 590 7.80 -38.46 17.25
C CYS A 590 9.06 -37.60 17.49
N ASP A 591 8.97 -36.67 18.44
CA ASP A 591 10.05 -35.73 18.76
C ASP A 591 11.20 -36.41 19.52
N LEU A 592 10.87 -37.44 20.31
CA LEU A 592 11.81 -38.14 21.20
C LEU A 592 12.86 -38.96 20.44
N ASP A 593 12.56 -39.35 19.21
CA ASP A 593 13.45 -40.14 18.33
C ASP A 593 13.73 -39.44 16.99
N ASN A 594 13.24 -38.20 16.79
CA ASN A 594 13.18 -37.49 15.51
C ASN A 594 12.66 -38.38 14.35
N GLY A 595 11.80 -39.34 14.69
CA GLY A 595 11.52 -40.53 13.89
C GLY A 595 10.17 -40.49 13.21
N TYR A 596 10.17 -40.28 11.90
CA TYR A 596 9.00 -40.43 11.05
C TYR A 596 8.84 -41.89 10.61
N SER A 597 7.64 -42.46 10.77
CA SER A 597 7.32 -43.76 10.17
C SER A 597 5.93 -43.80 9.56
N VAL A 598 5.85 -44.33 8.33
CA VAL A 598 4.61 -44.45 7.56
C VAL A 598 4.08 -45.87 7.68
N TRP A 599 2.79 -45.99 7.97
CA TRP A 599 2.07 -47.24 8.20
C TRP A 599 0.86 -47.35 7.29
N HIS A 600 0.74 -48.49 6.62
CA HIS A 600 -0.44 -48.86 5.83
C HIS A 600 -0.57 -50.38 5.80
N ASN A 601 -1.79 -50.92 5.93
CA ASN A 601 -2.08 -52.36 5.91
C ASN A 601 -1.13 -53.19 6.81
N ASN A 602 -0.92 -52.71 8.05
CA ASN A 602 -0.07 -53.33 9.07
C ASN A 602 1.41 -53.51 8.62
N LYS A 603 1.89 -52.63 7.73
CA LYS A 603 3.30 -52.56 7.30
C LYS A 603 3.82 -51.15 7.58
N GLY A 604 4.79 -51.06 8.48
CA GLY A 604 5.51 -49.82 8.81
C GLY A 604 6.82 -49.71 8.04
N LYS A 605 7.18 -48.48 7.65
CA LYS A 605 8.51 -48.15 7.11
C LYS A 605 9.00 -46.84 7.76
N LEU A 606 10.26 -46.83 8.20
CA LEU A 606 10.94 -45.58 8.59
C LEU A 606 11.10 -44.67 7.37
N ALA A 607 10.73 -43.40 7.52
CA ALA A 607 11.06 -42.36 6.56
C ALA A 607 12.44 -41.78 6.90
N ALA A 608 13.24 -41.51 5.88
CA ALA A 608 14.59 -40.98 6.09
C ALA A 608 14.53 -39.49 6.45
N SER A 609 15.21 -39.09 7.52
CA SER A 609 15.46 -37.67 7.80
C SER A 609 16.50 -37.16 6.79
N SER A 610 16.11 -36.21 5.94
CA SER A 610 17.07 -35.38 5.23
C SER A 610 17.72 -34.44 6.24
N HIS A 611 19.05 -34.51 6.39
CA HIS A 611 19.80 -33.57 7.21
C HIS A 611 19.49 -32.13 6.79
N ILE A 612 18.97 -31.35 7.74
CA ILE A 612 18.97 -29.89 7.68
C ILE A 612 20.10 -29.48 8.62
N ASP A 613 21.22 -29.02 8.06
CA ASP A 613 22.30 -28.45 8.85
C ASP A 613 21.83 -27.11 9.46
N PRO A 614 22.00 -26.89 10.78
CA PRO A 614 21.70 -25.59 11.37
C PRO A 614 22.72 -24.54 10.90
N ALA A 615 22.22 -23.34 10.58
CA ALA A 615 23.06 -22.21 10.20
C ALA A 615 24.05 -21.83 11.32
N PRO A 616 25.25 -21.31 11.00
CA PRO A 616 26.25 -20.98 12.01
C PRO A 616 25.79 -19.79 12.86
N SER A 617 25.76 -19.98 14.18
CA SER A 617 25.47 -18.92 15.15
C SER A 617 26.71 -18.05 15.39
N ASP A 618 26.68 -16.82 14.90
CA ASP A 618 27.66 -15.79 15.27
C ASP A 618 27.42 -15.31 16.72
N SER A 619 28.12 -15.91 17.68
CA SER A 619 28.40 -15.29 18.98
C SER A 619 29.72 -15.81 19.54
N ALA A 620 30.78 -15.01 19.42
CA ALA A 620 32.08 -15.31 20.02
C ALA A 620 32.15 -14.86 21.49
N SER A 621 33.12 -15.41 22.23
CA SER A 621 33.45 -15.18 23.66
C SER A 621 32.48 -15.78 24.69
N SER A 622 32.92 -16.44 25.78
CA SER A 622 34.28 -16.85 26.19
C SER A 622 34.26 -17.93 27.28
N ASP A 623 35.25 -18.83 27.24
CA ASP A 623 35.87 -19.64 28.31
C ASP A 623 35.17 -19.80 29.69
N PHE A 624 34.93 -21.05 30.14
CA PHE A 624 35.94 -21.87 30.85
C PHE A 624 35.42 -23.27 31.28
N SER A 625 36.29 -24.27 31.11
CA SER A 625 36.45 -25.55 31.84
C SER A 625 35.32 -26.26 32.62
N ASP A 626 35.24 -27.57 32.35
CA ASP A 626 35.36 -28.72 33.28
C ASP A 626 34.15 -29.63 33.59
N GLN A 627 34.36 -30.94 33.28
CA GLN A 627 33.96 -32.16 34.02
C GLN A 627 32.47 -32.41 34.39
N SER A 628 31.89 -33.63 34.35
CA SER A 628 32.33 -34.98 33.93
C SER A 628 31.19 -36.02 34.16
N PHE A 629 31.34 -37.27 33.69
CA PHE A 629 30.57 -38.50 34.04
C PHE A 629 29.07 -38.57 33.61
N CYS A 630 28.68 -39.50 32.72
CA CYS A 630 28.18 -40.89 32.97
C CYS A 630 26.66 -40.96 33.29
N ASP A 631 25.89 -42.01 32.98
CA ASP A 631 26.20 -43.42 32.66
C ASP A 631 25.21 -44.09 31.66
N THR A 632 25.68 -45.19 31.04
CA THR A 632 24.96 -46.34 30.44
C THR A 632 23.77 -46.14 29.49
#